data_AF-A0A3E3K3W9-F1
#
_entry.id   AF-A0A3E3K3W9-F1
#
_cell.length_a   1.000
_cell.length_b   1.000
_cell.length_c   1.000
_cell.angle_alpha   90.00
_cell.angle_beta   90.00
_cell.angle_gamma   90.00
#
_symmetry.space_group_name_H-M   'P 1'
#
loop_
_entity.id
_entity.type
_entity.pdbx_description
1 polymer ?
#
loop_
_entity_poly.entity_id
_entity_poly.type
_entity_poly.pdbx_seq_one_letter_code
_entity_poly.pdbx_strand_id
1 'polypeptide(L)'
;MSNQREITEQLDALSIYHFLLNYTTLEEMIKSLYVEKWPNFNNEVQQRLMFYQGGLNMQKSFIEYDTYSVVTQHHKFDVEAMLNNLTLNQMIKVERKENQISELKFDIQSLQNRTIVYPCIDCILKLLNMRNILAHKMNDLNFKNKEYIDVLKNEIIQQRNMGWLKMYDLNLLSESARCIVSNYIYMNIIYEKLRS
;
A
#
# COMPACT_ATOMS: atom_id res chain seq x y z
N MET A 1 -13.89 -34.48 -0.67
CA MET A 1 -12.56 -33.85 -0.55
C MET A 1 -12.25 -32.82 -1.65
N SER A 2 -12.80 -32.89 -2.88
CA SER A 2 -12.53 -31.84 -3.89
C SER A 2 -13.25 -30.51 -3.60
N ASN A 3 -14.52 -30.53 -3.16
CA ASN A 3 -15.26 -29.31 -2.79
C ASN A 3 -14.56 -28.40 -1.77
N GLN A 4 -13.89 -28.94 -0.76
CA GLN A 4 -13.25 -28.11 0.28
C GLN A 4 -12.02 -27.37 -0.26
N ARG A 5 -11.23 -28.01 -1.11
CA ARG A 5 -10.08 -27.36 -1.76
C ARG A 5 -10.53 -26.25 -2.70
N GLU A 6 -11.55 -26.53 -3.51
CA GLU A 6 -12.14 -25.53 -4.41
C GLU A 6 -12.68 -24.32 -3.63
N ILE A 7 -13.34 -24.53 -2.49
CA ILE A 7 -13.83 -23.43 -1.63
C ILE A 7 -12.67 -22.62 -1.03
N THR A 8 -11.60 -23.28 -0.59
CA THR A 8 -10.40 -22.59 -0.08
C THR A 8 -9.72 -21.77 -1.17
N GLU A 9 -9.56 -22.30 -2.38
CA GLU A 9 -8.99 -21.57 -3.52
C GLU A 9 -9.85 -20.36 -3.90
N GLN A 10 -11.18 -20.51 -3.87
CA GLN A 10 -12.11 -19.38 -4.08
C GLN A 10 -11.95 -18.32 -2.99
N LEU A 11 -11.85 -18.72 -1.72
CA LEU A 11 -11.63 -17.80 -0.60
C LEU A 11 -10.31 -17.05 -0.71
N ASP A 12 -9.24 -17.74 -1.11
CA ASP A 12 -7.92 -17.15 -1.29
C ASP A 12 -7.95 -16.11 -2.42
N ALA A 13 -8.51 -16.48 -3.58
CA ALA A 13 -8.65 -15.58 -4.72
C ALA A 13 -9.50 -14.35 -4.40
N LEU A 14 -10.61 -14.56 -3.69
CA LEU A 14 -11.53 -13.50 -3.31
C LEU A 14 -10.91 -12.56 -2.27
N SER A 15 -10.14 -13.10 -1.32
CA SER A 15 -9.37 -12.31 -0.35
C SER A 15 -8.33 -11.43 -1.04
N ILE A 16 -7.59 -11.97 -2.02
CA ILE A 16 -6.63 -11.21 -2.82
C ILE A 16 -7.32 -10.10 -3.62
N TYR A 17 -8.43 -10.42 -4.29
CA TYR A 17 -9.18 -9.47 -5.11
C TYR A 17 -9.65 -8.26 -4.29
N HIS A 18 -10.34 -8.50 -3.17
CA HIS A 18 -10.83 -7.41 -2.31
C HIS A 18 -9.69 -6.61 -1.66
N PHE A 19 -8.59 -7.27 -1.31
CA PHE A 19 -7.40 -6.58 -0.82
C PHE A 19 -6.83 -5.63 -1.87
N LEU A 20 -6.62 -6.09 -3.10
CA LEU A 20 -6.01 -5.26 -4.15
C LEU A 20 -6.89 -4.08 -4.52
N LEU A 21 -8.21 -4.27 -4.62
CA LEU A 21 -9.15 -3.17 -4.87
C LEU A 21 -9.06 -2.09 -3.79
N ASN A 22 -9.12 -2.49 -2.53
CA ASN A 22 -9.08 -1.54 -1.41
C ASN A 22 -7.69 -0.90 -1.25
N TYR A 23 -6.64 -1.62 -1.64
CA TYR A 23 -5.29 -1.07 -1.63
C TYR A 23 -5.15 0.03 -2.68
N THR A 24 -5.72 -0.15 -3.88
CA THR A 24 -5.70 0.88 -4.92
C THR A 24 -6.38 2.16 -4.46
N THR A 25 -7.56 2.06 -3.82
CA THR A 25 -8.27 3.24 -3.29
C THR A 25 -7.48 3.92 -2.17
N LEU A 26 -6.84 3.15 -1.29
CA LEU A 26 -5.95 3.70 -0.26
C LEU A 26 -4.71 4.38 -0.88
N GLU A 27 -4.08 3.76 -1.88
CA GLU A 27 -2.90 4.31 -2.57
C GLU A 27 -3.23 5.65 -3.25
N GLU A 28 -4.36 5.73 -3.96
CA GLU A 28 -4.83 6.96 -4.60
C GLU A 28 -5.11 8.06 -3.57
N MET A 29 -5.75 7.73 -2.45
CA MET A 29 -6.05 8.69 -1.38
C MET A 29 -4.79 9.22 -0.70
N ILE A 30 -3.79 8.38 -0.44
CA ILE A 30 -2.52 8.84 0.14
C ILE A 30 -1.77 9.74 -0.85
N LYS A 31 -1.77 9.39 -2.14
CA LYS A 31 -1.15 10.23 -3.18
C LYS A 31 -1.84 11.58 -3.30
N SER A 32 -3.17 11.62 -3.33
CA SER A 32 -3.91 12.88 -3.40
C SER A 32 -3.64 13.75 -2.18
N LEU A 33 -3.60 13.16 -0.99
CA LEU A 33 -3.27 13.87 0.24
C LEU A 33 -1.84 14.44 0.21
N TYR A 34 -0.87 13.69 -0.32
CA TYR A 34 0.49 14.17 -0.48
C TYR A 34 0.58 15.37 -1.45
N VAL A 35 -0.16 15.31 -2.56
CA VAL A 35 -0.24 16.42 -3.54
C VAL A 35 -0.92 17.64 -2.92
N GLU A 36 -2.00 17.47 -2.18
CA GLU A 36 -2.72 18.54 -1.50
C GLU A 36 -1.84 19.26 -0.47
N LYS A 37 -1.08 18.49 0.33
CA LYS A 37 -0.24 19.04 1.40
C LYS A 37 1.11 19.54 0.90
N TRP A 38 1.51 19.21 -0.33
CA TRP A 38 2.78 19.63 -0.91
C TRP A 38 3.13 21.11 -0.71
N PRO A 39 2.23 22.09 -0.97
CA PRO A 39 2.55 23.51 -0.82
C PRO A 39 2.92 23.90 0.62
N ASN A 40 2.47 23.12 1.61
CA ASN A 40 2.70 23.38 3.03
C ASN A 40 3.97 22.70 3.56
N PHE A 41 4.67 21.92 2.74
CA PHE A 41 5.92 21.29 3.14
C PHE A 41 6.99 22.34 3.38
N ASN A 42 7.94 22.05 4.27
CA ASN A 42 9.11 22.89 4.44
C ASN A 42 9.86 23.06 3.11
N ASN A 43 10.25 24.29 2.79
CA ASN A 43 11.03 24.64 1.60
C ASN A 43 12.26 23.75 1.41
N GLU A 44 12.96 23.40 2.49
CA GLU A 44 14.14 22.52 2.40
C GLU A 44 13.76 21.11 1.89
N VAL A 45 12.64 20.57 2.38
CA VAL A 45 12.14 19.25 1.97
C VAL A 45 11.65 19.31 0.52
N GLN A 46 10.92 20.36 0.16
CA GLN A 46 10.48 20.58 -1.22
C GLN A 46 11.68 20.62 -2.18
N GLN A 47 12.67 21.48 -1.91
CA GLN A 47 13.87 21.61 -2.75
C GLN A 47 14.64 20.30 -2.87
N ARG A 48 14.78 19.55 -1.78
CA ARG A 48 15.45 18.24 -1.78
C ARG A 48 14.73 17.23 -2.66
N LEU A 49 13.41 17.18 -2.59
CA LEU A 49 12.58 16.29 -3.43
C LEU A 49 12.60 16.71 -4.89
N MET A 50 12.54 18.01 -5.17
CA MET A 50 12.69 18.55 -6.52
C MET A 50 14.07 18.19 -7.09
N PHE A 51 15.13 18.26 -6.28
CA PHE A 51 16.49 17.88 -6.68
C PHE A 51 16.58 16.38 -6.98
N TYR A 52 16.05 15.51 -6.12
CA TYR A 52 16.06 14.06 -6.35
C TYR A 52 15.31 13.68 -7.62
N GLN A 53 14.14 14.28 -7.86
CA GLN A 53 13.40 14.00 -9.08
C GLN A 53 14.06 14.61 -10.32
N GLY A 54 14.62 15.82 -10.21
CA GLY A 54 15.41 16.44 -11.27
C GLY A 54 16.53 15.51 -11.73
N GLY A 55 17.28 14.92 -10.79
CA GLY A 55 18.32 13.94 -11.11
C GLY A 55 17.81 12.66 -11.79
N LEU A 56 16.63 12.16 -11.40
CA LEU A 56 16.06 10.93 -11.97
C LEU A 56 15.40 11.15 -13.35
N ASN A 57 14.85 12.34 -13.61
CA ASN A 57 13.98 12.60 -14.78
C ASN A 57 14.56 13.59 -15.81
N MET A 58 15.68 14.28 -15.55
CA MET A 58 16.23 15.28 -16.49
C MET A 58 16.82 14.70 -17.78
N GLN A 59 17.18 13.42 -17.81
CA GLN A 59 17.74 12.78 -19.01
C GLN A 59 17.12 11.39 -19.21
N LYS A 60 16.09 11.33 -20.07
CA LYS A 60 15.69 10.07 -20.69
C LYS A 60 16.41 9.97 -22.02
N SER A 61 17.41 9.09 -22.07
CA SER A 61 18.05 8.70 -23.32
C SER A 61 17.47 7.38 -23.78
N PHE A 62 17.04 7.33 -25.04
CA PHE A 62 16.59 6.08 -25.67
C PHE A 62 17.25 5.92 -27.03
N ILE A 63 17.33 4.66 -27.47
CA ILE A 63 17.84 4.29 -28.78
C ILE A 63 16.68 4.43 -29.76
N GLU A 64 16.83 5.30 -30.75
CA GLU A 64 15.91 5.39 -31.87
C GLU A 64 16.40 4.44 -32.96
N TYR A 65 15.73 3.30 -33.09
CA TYR A 65 16.15 2.20 -33.97
C TYR A 65 16.07 2.57 -35.46
N ASP A 66 15.14 3.45 -35.83
CA ASP A 66 14.96 3.87 -37.22
C ASP A 66 16.11 4.77 -37.70
N THR A 67 16.67 5.58 -36.80
CA THR A 67 17.77 6.51 -37.10
C THR A 67 19.13 6.01 -36.61
N TYR A 68 19.18 4.84 -35.97
CA TYR A 68 20.36 4.29 -35.28
C TYR A 68 21.07 5.32 -34.39
N SER A 69 20.29 6.17 -33.72
CA SER A 69 20.80 7.28 -32.92
C SER A 69 20.39 7.17 -31.45
N VAL A 70 21.14 7.83 -30.57
CA VAL A 70 20.77 8.00 -29.16
C VAL A 70 20.15 9.38 -29.00
N VAL A 71 18.84 9.42 -28.76
CA VAL A 71 18.12 10.66 -28.54
C VAL A 71 18.05 10.92 -27.04
N THR A 72 18.47 12.12 -26.62
CA THR A 72 18.33 12.57 -25.23
C THR A 72 17.20 13.59 -25.17
N GLN A 73 16.12 13.25 -24.47
CA GLN A 73 15.03 14.18 -24.23
C GLN A 73 15.29 14.99 -22.97
N HIS A 74 15.41 16.31 -23.15
CA HIS A 74 15.39 17.27 -22.05
C HIS A 74 13.93 17.63 -21.76
N HIS A 75 13.44 17.23 -20.59
CA HIS A 75 12.12 17.66 -20.12
C HIS A 75 12.27 18.92 -19.27
N LYS A 76 11.38 19.89 -19.48
CA LYS A 76 11.24 21.03 -18.57
C LYS A 76 10.77 20.50 -17.22
N PHE A 77 11.31 21.06 -16.14
CA PHE A 77 10.89 20.69 -14.79
C PHE A 77 9.43 21.13 -14.58
N ASP A 78 8.61 20.19 -14.12
CA ASP A 78 7.20 20.39 -13.81
C ASP A 78 6.90 19.71 -12.48
N VAL A 79 6.39 20.48 -11.52
CA VAL A 79 6.08 20.03 -10.16
C VAL A 79 4.91 19.05 -10.16
N GLU A 80 3.89 19.24 -11.00
CA GLU A 80 2.74 18.34 -11.03
C GLU A 80 3.16 16.98 -11.60
N ALA A 81 3.90 16.98 -12.71
CA ALA A 81 4.49 15.77 -13.26
C ALA A 81 5.47 15.10 -12.27
N MET A 82 6.23 15.89 -11.51
CA MET A 82 7.13 15.39 -10.46
C MET A 82 6.36 14.60 -9.41
N LEU A 83 5.29 15.20 -8.85
CA LEU A 83 4.48 14.60 -7.79
C LEU A 83 3.74 13.35 -8.27
N ASN A 84 3.18 13.38 -9.48
CA ASN A 84 2.48 12.24 -10.07
C ASN A 84 3.40 11.04 -10.32
N ASN A 85 4.69 11.29 -10.59
CA ASN A 85 5.69 10.26 -10.81
C ASN A 85 6.26 9.65 -9.51
N LEU A 86 6.00 10.24 -8.34
CA LEU A 86 6.46 9.67 -7.08
C LEU A 86 5.64 8.42 -6.74
N THR A 87 6.35 7.33 -6.49
CA THR A 87 5.74 6.08 -6.01
C THR A 87 5.34 6.23 -4.54
N LEU A 88 4.29 5.51 -4.12
CA LEU A 88 3.85 5.48 -2.72
C LEU A 88 5.00 5.08 -1.77
N ASN A 89 5.88 4.17 -2.19
CA ASN A 89 7.07 3.78 -1.43
C ASN A 89 8.03 4.96 -1.20
N GLN A 90 8.25 5.81 -2.21
CA GLN A 90 9.08 7.01 -2.06
C GLN A 90 8.41 8.01 -1.11
N MET A 91 7.12 8.27 -1.27
CA MET A 91 6.36 9.17 -0.39
C MET A 91 6.44 8.73 1.08
N ILE A 92 6.20 7.44 1.36
CA ILE A 92 6.28 6.87 2.72
C ILE A 92 7.69 6.99 3.30
N LYS A 93 8.74 6.73 2.51
CA LYS A 93 10.13 6.84 2.97
C LYS A 93 10.53 8.26 3.34
N VAL A 94 10.03 9.24 2.58
CA VAL A 94 10.23 10.66 2.86
C VAL A 94 9.47 11.03 4.13
N GLU A 95 8.20 10.69 4.21
CA GLU A 95 7.36 11.03 5.36
C GLU A 95 7.89 10.41 6.66
N ARG A 96 8.41 9.18 6.61
CA ARG A 96 9.06 8.54 7.76
C ARG A 96 10.26 9.32 8.31
N LYS A 97 10.95 10.10 7.47
CA LYS A 97 12.13 10.89 7.86
C LYS A 97 11.76 12.34 8.20
N GLU A 98 10.95 12.96 7.35
CA GLU A 98 10.69 14.39 7.38
C GLU A 98 9.41 14.75 8.15
N ASN A 99 8.49 13.79 8.34
CA ASN A 99 7.29 13.90 9.15
C ASN A 99 6.48 15.19 8.86
N GLN A 100 6.18 15.46 7.58
CA GLN A 100 5.55 16.70 7.12
C GLN A 100 4.02 16.66 7.20
N ILE A 101 3.41 15.48 7.12
CA ILE A 101 1.96 15.31 7.03
C ILE A 101 1.39 14.93 8.39
N SER A 102 0.73 15.88 9.06
CA SER A 102 0.06 15.67 10.36
C SER A 102 -0.98 14.55 10.35
N GLU A 103 -1.70 14.41 9.25
CA GLU A 103 -2.80 13.47 9.05
C GLU A 103 -2.31 12.02 9.03
N LEU A 104 -1.01 11.78 8.81
CA LEU A 104 -0.40 10.46 8.90
C LEU A 104 0.22 10.18 10.28
N LYS A 105 0.20 11.15 11.20
CA LYS A 105 0.76 11.06 12.56
C LYS A 105 -0.25 10.53 13.56
N PHE A 106 -0.82 9.37 13.27
CA PHE A 106 -1.65 8.65 14.23
C PHE A 106 -1.20 7.22 14.35
N ASP A 107 -1.54 6.63 15.50
CA ASP A 107 -1.28 5.23 15.77
C ASP A 107 -2.56 4.40 15.62
N ILE A 108 -2.36 3.14 15.25
CA ILE A 108 -3.39 2.12 15.05
C ILE A 108 -3.21 1.08 16.14
N GLN A 109 -4.22 0.93 16.98
CA GLN A 109 -4.21 -0.08 18.03
C GLN A 109 -4.38 -1.47 17.44
N SER A 110 -3.64 -2.45 17.96
CA SER A 110 -3.86 -3.86 17.62
C SER A 110 -5.27 -4.29 18.05
N LEU A 111 -5.95 -5.00 17.16
CA LEU A 111 -7.26 -5.58 17.44
C LEU A 111 -7.17 -6.84 18.31
N GLN A 112 -5.99 -7.46 18.43
CA GLN A 112 -5.77 -8.58 19.33
C GLN A 112 -5.33 -8.15 20.72
N ASN A 113 -4.33 -7.26 20.79
CA ASN A 113 -3.72 -6.86 22.03
C ASN A 113 -3.82 -5.36 22.23
N ARG A 114 -4.63 -4.95 23.21
CA ARG A 114 -4.89 -3.54 23.51
C ARG A 114 -3.64 -2.75 23.90
N THR A 115 -2.56 -3.40 24.34
CA THR A 115 -1.31 -2.71 24.72
C THR A 115 -0.41 -2.40 23.54
N ILE A 116 -0.63 -3.03 22.37
CA ILE A 116 0.22 -2.87 21.19
C ILE A 116 -0.39 -1.81 20.29
N VAL A 117 0.44 -0.88 19.86
CA VAL A 117 0.06 0.19 18.94
C VAL A 117 1.09 0.26 17.81
N TYR A 118 0.62 0.50 16.61
CA TYR A 118 1.44 0.56 15.39
C TYR A 118 1.35 1.96 14.77
N PRO A 119 2.48 2.59 14.42
CA PRO A 119 2.47 3.83 13.66
C PRO A 119 1.79 3.63 12.29
N CYS A 120 0.95 4.57 11.87
CA CYS A 120 0.24 4.49 10.59
C CYS A 120 1.18 4.26 9.39
N ILE A 121 2.30 4.99 9.35
CA ILE A 121 3.31 4.89 8.28
C ILE A 121 3.87 3.45 8.19
N ASP A 122 4.13 2.80 9.32
CA ASP A 122 4.64 1.43 9.35
C ASP A 122 3.55 0.43 8.89
N CYS A 123 2.29 0.67 9.23
CA CYS A 123 1.17 -0.11 8.72
C CYS A 123 1.04 0.00 7.20
N ILE A 124 1.09 1.22 6.62
CA ILE A 124 1.01 1.41 5.17
C ILE A 124 2.20 0.72 4.47
N LEU A 125 3.40 0.79 5.05
CA LEU A 125 4.58 0.10 4.52
C LEU A 125 4.40 -1.43 4.50
N LYS A 126 3.80 -2.01 5.55
CA LYS A 126 3.46 -3.45 5.58
C LYS A 126 2.44 -3.81 4.49
N LEU A 127 1.40 -2.99 4.30
CA LEU A 127 0.41 -3.19 3.23
C LEU A 127 1.05 -3.14 1.84
N LEU A 128 1.98 -2.20 1.62
CA LEU A 128 2.73 -2.07 0.36
C LEU A 128 3.60 -3.30 0.10
N ASN A 129 4.27 -3.83 1.12
CA ASN A 129 5.08 -5.05 0.98
C ASN A 129 4.20 -6.26 0.60
N MET A 130 3.04 -6.42 1.25
CA MET A 130 2.08 -7.47 0.89
C MET A 130 1.60 -7.32 -0.55
N ARG A 131 1.22 -6.12 -0.98
CA ARG A 131 0.81 -5.86 -2.38
C ARG A 131 1.90 -6.25 -3.36
N ASN A 132 3.17 -5.93 -3.08
CA ASN A 132 4.28 -6.28 -3.96
C ASN A 132 4.50 -7.80 -4.07
N ILE A 133 4.33 -8.55 -2.98
CA ILE A 133 4.37 -10.01 -3.04
C ILE A 133 3.20 -10.54 -3.87
N LEU A 134 1.98 -10.04 -3.65
CA LEU A 134 0.82 -10.43 -4.43
C LEU A 134 1.00 -10.16 -5.93
N ALA A 135 1.68 -9.08 -6.30
CA ALA A 135 1.93 -8.74 -7.71
C ALA A 135 3.00 -9.62 -8.40
N HIS A 136 3.97 -10.16 -7.65
CA HIS A 136 5.14 -10.83 -8.22
C HIS A 136 5.26 -12.32 -7.88
N LYS A 137 4.55 -12.81 -6.86
CA LYS A 137 4.72 -14.15 -6.28
C LYS A 137 3.38 -14.83 -5.94
N MET A 138 2.38 -14.76 -6.82
CA MET A 138 1.08 -15.41 -6.59
C MET A 138 1.17 -16.93 -6.35
N ASN A 139 2.16 -17.61 -6.91
CA ASN A 139 2.28 -19.07 -6.83
C ASN A 139 2.84 -19.57 -5.48
N ASP A 140 3.45 -18.70 -4.67
CA ASP A 140 4.05 -19.05 -3.37
C ASP A 140 3.88 -17.89 -2.38
N LEU A 141 2.70 -17.86 -1.75
CA LEU A 141 2.31 -16.82 -0.81
C LEU A 141 2.78 -17.16 0.60
N ASN A 142 4.00 -16.72 0.92
CA ASN A 142 4.55 -16.79 2.27
C ASN A 142 4.79 -15.39 2.84
N PHE A 143 3.91 -14.96 3.75
CA PHE A 143 3.99 -13.64 4.40
C PHE A 143 4.76 -13.75 5.72
N LYS A 144 5.72 -12.84 5.95
CA LYS A 144 6.45 -12.72 7.21
C LYS A 144 5.93 -11.50 7.99
N ASN A 145 6.50 -11.25 9.16
CA ASN A 145 6.08 -10.15 10.04
C ASN A 145 6.22 -8.74 9.42
N LYS A 146 6.93 -8.60 8.30
CA LYS A 146 7.13 -7.33 7.59
C LYS A 146 6.00 -7.04 6.59
N GLU A 147 5.14 -8.01 6.35
CA GLU A 147 4.08 -7.96 5.34
C GLU A 147 2.69 -7.90 5.96
N TYR A 148 2.54 -8.18 7.25
CA TYR A 148 1.26 -8.04 7.95
C TYR A 148 1.38 -7.22 9.23
N ILE A 149 0.29 -6.52 9.56
CA ILE A 149 0.20 -5.69 10.77
C ILE A 149 0.06 -6.61 11.99
N ASP A 150 -0.97 -7.44 11.97
CA ASP A 150 -1.35 -8.40 13.01
C ASP A 150 -2.30 -9.44 12.37
N VAL A 151 -2.16 -10.71 12.72
CA VAL A 151 -2.90 -11.83 12.09
C VAL A 151 -4.11 -12.17 12.93
N LEU A 152 -5.29 -11.68 12.55
CA LEU A 152 -6.52 -11.74 13.36
C LEU A 152 -7.08 -13.16 13.50
N LYS A 153 -7.64 -13.44 14.69
CA LYS A 153 -8.42 -14.65 14.96
C LYS A 153 -9.77 -14.59 14.24
N ASN A 154 -10.33 -15.76 13.91
CA ASN A 154 -11.61 -15.89 13.22
C ASN A 154 -12.76 -15.14 13.93
N GLU A 155 -12.78 -15.14 15.27
CA GLU A 155 -13.76 -14.42 16.09
C GLU A 155 -13.77 -12.91 15.78
N ILE A 156 -12.59 -12.30 15.67
CA ILE A 156 -12.43 -10.87 15.38
C ILE A 156 -12.84 -10.59 13.93
N ILE A 157 -12.48 -11.47 13.00
CA ILE A 157 -12.83 -11.35 11.58
C ILE A 157 -14.36 -11.42 11.40
N GLN A 158 -15.04 -12.36 12.08
CA GLN A 158 -16.50 -12.51 12.07
C GLN A 158 -17.21 -11.24 12.56
N GLN A 159 -16.71 -10.60 13.62
CA GLN A 159 -17.30 -9.38 14.17
C GLN A 159 -17.28 -8.21 13.18
N ARG A 160 -16.40 -8.21 12.18
CA ARG A 160 -16.31 -7.15 11.15
C ARG A 160 -17.37 -7.27 10.06
N ASN A 161 -18.17 -8.34 10.06
CA ASN A 161 -19.38 -8.49 9.25
C ASN A 161 -19.20 -8.19 7.74
N MET A 162 -18.07 -8.58 7.16
CA MET A 162 -17.70 -8.26 5.78
C MET A 162 -18.61 -9.02 4.80
N GLY A 163 -19.35 -8.27 3.97
CA GLY A 163 -20.42 -8.82 3.12
C GLY A 163 -19.99 -9.99 2.23
N TRP A 164 -18.78 -9.92 1.68
CA TRP A 164 -18.20 -10.92 0.79
C TRP A 164 -17.71 -12.18 1.50
N LEU A 165 -17.51 -12.14 2.83
CA LEU A 165 -17.02 -13.26 3.63
C LEU A 165 -18.17 -14.01 4.35
N LYS A 166 -19.38 -13.44 4.39
CA LYS A 166 -20.54 -13.95 5.16
C LYS A 166 -20.96 -15.38 4.83
N MET A 167 -20.77 -15.80 3.58
CA MET A 167 -21.25 -17.09 3.08
C MET A 167 -20.21 -18.20 3.22
N TYR A 168 -19.03 -17.89 3.76
CA TYR A 168 -17.91 -18.81 3.84
C TYR A 168 -17.56 -19.17 5.28
N ASP A 169 -17.15 -20.42 5.49
CA ASP A 169 -16.60 -20.86 6.76
C ASP A 169 -15.15 -20.35 6.91
N LEU A 170 -14.89 -19.55 7.96
CA LEU A 170 -13.56 -19.00 8.24
C LEU A 170 -12.52 -20.06 8.59
N ASN A 171 -12.95 -21.27 8.96
CA ASN A 171 -12.02 -22.38 9.19
C ASN A 171 -11.38 -22.87 7.89
N LEU A 172 -11.96 -22.54 6.73
CA LEU A 172 -11.43 -22.86 5.41
C LEU A 172 -10.44 -21.81 4.88
N LEU A 173 -10.20 -20.72 5.62
CA LEU A 173 -9.16 -19.75 5.27
C LEU A 173 -7.77 -20.37 5.42
N SER A 174 -7.02 -20.35 4.32
CA SER A 174 -5.58 -20.60 4.35
C SER A 174 -4.87 -19.59 5.27
N GLU A 175 -3.65 -19.92 5.68
CA GLU A 175 -2.84 -19.02 6.50
C GLU A 175 -2.53 -17.71 5.77
N SER A 176 -2.21 -17.79 4.47
CA SER A 176 -1.96 -16.64 3.62
C SER A 176 -3.20 -15.76 3.46
N ALA A 177 -4.37 -16.35 3.19
CA ALA A 177 -5.62 -15.59 3.12
C ALA A 177 -5.95 -14.95 4.47
N ARG A 178 -5.74 -15.62 5.60
CA ARG A 178 -5.96 -15.02 6.93
C ARG A 178 -5.11 -13.76 7.12
N CYS A 179 -3.84 -13.77 6.69
CA CYS A 179 -2.98 -12.59 6.71
C CYS A 179 -3.53 -11.46 5.82
N ILE A 180 -4.00 -11.79 4.61
CA ILE A 180 -4.57 -10.83 3.66
C ILE A 180 -5.85 -10.20 4.22
N VAL A 181 -6.78 -11.02 4.72
CA VAL A 181 -8.04 -10.56 5.33
C VAL A 181 -7.77 -9.69 6.54
N SER A 182 -6.79 -10.05 7.37
CA SER A 182 -6.39 -9.25 8.52
C SER A 182 -5.90 -7.87 8.11
N ASN A 183 -5.00 -7.80 7.13
CA ASN A 183 -4.52 -6.53 6.58
C ASN A 183 -5.64 -5.73 5.90
N TYR A 184 -6.57 -6.38 5.22
CA TYR A 184 -7.75 -5.73 4.63
C TYR A 184 -8.60 -5.04 5.70
N ILE A 185 -8.82 -5.68 6.85
CA ILE A 185 -9.55 -5.07 7.97
C ILE A 185 -8.80 -3.84 8.50
N TYR A 186 -7.48 -3.95 8.71
CA TYR A 186 -6.68 -2.78 9.12
C TYR A 186 -6.68 -1.66 8.08
N MET A 187 -6.70 -2.01 6.79
CA MET A 187 -6.78 -1.05 5.70
C MET A 187 -8.06 -0.23 5.77
N ASN A 188 -9.21 -0.86 6.06
CA ASN A 188 -10.47 -0.15 6.28
C ASN A 188 -10.39 0.81 7.47
N ILE A 189 -9.75 0.41 8.58
CA ILE A 189 -9.55 1.27 9.75
C ILE A 189 -8.67 2.49 9.40
N ILE A 190 -7.59 2.26 8.65
CA ILE A 190 -6.72 3.35 8.16
C ILE A 190 -7.51 4.30 7.27
N TYR A 191 -8.30 3.75 6.36
CA TYR A 191 -9.11 4.51 5.43
C TYR A 191 -10.14 5.39 6.16
N GLU A 192 -10.84 4.85 7.15
CA GLU A 192 -11.78 5.61 7.98
C GLU A 192 -11.09 6.74 8.75
N LYS A 193 -9.92 6.48 9.34
CA LYS A 193 -9.15 7.48 10.09
C LYS A 193 -8.56 8.59 9.20
N LEU A 194 -8.24 8.30 7.95
CA LEU A 194 -7.73 9.31 7.01
C LEU A 194 -8.85 10.18 6.43
N ARG A 195 -10.10 9.74 6.52
CA ARG A 195 -11.28 10.49 6.06
C ARG A 195 -11.90 11.36 7.16
N SER A 196 -11.66 11.04 8.43
CA SER A 196 -12.16 11.79 9.60
C SER A 196 -11.35 13.05 9.86
#